data_AF-A0A1Q7APM2-F1
#
_entry.id   AF-A0A1Q7APM2-F1
#
_cell.length_a   1.000
_cell.length_b   1.000
_cell.length_c   1.000
_cell.angle_alpha   90.00
_cell.angle_beta   90.00
_cell.angle_gamma   90.00
#
_symmetry.space_group_name_H-M   'P 1'
#
loop_
_entity.id
_entity.type
_entity.pdbx_description
1 polymer ?
#
loop_
_entity_poly.entity_id
_entity_poly.type
_entity_poly.pdbx_seq_one_letter_code
_entity_poly.pdbx_strand_id
1 'polypeptide(L)'
;MDRADGSEDGWLIPKLQHKVKNENWLVESLKRTQDRVADAITGFAGSLNFVYLHSVWFGLWILLNIGLIGAALEFDRYPFGLLTMIVSLEAIFLSTFVMVSQNRQAMRTELRSQLDFEANLRSEVWSTHIGQQLGIDPAHVEAVVAKVIAQAAARQGES
;
A
#
# COMPACT_ATOMS: atom_id res chain seq x y z
N MET A 1 -33.07 -18.63 49.39
CA MET A 1 -32.39 -19.85 48.90
C MET A 1 -32.72 -19.95 47.43
N ASP A 2 -31.82 -19.93 46.46
CA ASP A 2 -30.36 -19.79 46.44
C ASP A 2 -29.94 -19.40 45.00
N ARG A 3 -28.73 -18.85 44.90
CA ARG A 3 -27.91 -18.27 43.81
C ARG A 3 -28.08 -18.95 42.43
N ALA A 4 -28.19 -18.25 41.30
CA ALA A 4 -27.16 -17.39 40.68
C ALA A 4 -25.75 -18.02 40.74
N ASP A 5 -25.67 -19.28 40.31
CA ASP A 5 -24.43 -19.97 39.94
C ASP A 5 -24.18 -19.67 38.44
N GLY A 6 -23.22 -18.84 38.05
CA GLY A 6 -21.85 -18.84 38.57
C GLY A 6 -20.97 -19.85 37.83
N SER A 7 -21.38 -20.32 36.63
CA SER A 7 -20.48 -21.05 35.74
C SER A 7 -19.45 -20.10 35.15
N GLU A 8 -18.41 -19.89 35.95
CA GLU A 8 -17.13 -19.31 35.61
C GLU A 8 -16.47 -20.20 34.54
N ASP A 9 -16.81 -19.93 33.27
CA ASP A 9 -16.22 -20.61 32.12
C ASP A 9 -14.71 -20.35 32.11
N GLY A 10 -13.98 -21.38 32.51
CA GLY A 10 -12.54 -21.41 32.64
C GLY A 10 -11.81 -21.26 31.31
N TRP A 11 -11.55 -20.02 30.91
CA TRP A 11 -10.41 -19.70 30.06
C TRP A 11 -9.31 -19.00 30.88
N LEU A 12 -8.58 -19.82 31.63
CA LEU A 12 -7.32 -19.44 32.25
C LEU A 12 -6.27 -19.31 31.14
N ILE A 13 -6.03 -18.09 30.66
CA ILE A 13 -4.80 -17.77 29.92
C ILE A 13 -3.75 -17.37 30.96
N PRO A 14 -2.70 -18.16 31.20
CA PRO A 14 -1.51 -17.63 31.81
C PRO A 14 -0.85 -16.72 30.76
N LYS A 15 -0.93 -15.41 30.98
CA LYS A 15 -0.08 -14.44 30.30
C LYS A 15 1.38 -14.74 30.66
N LEU A 16 2.05 -15.58 29.88
CA LEU A 16 3.50 -15.76 29.92
C LEU A 16 4.10 -15.28 28.61
N GLN A 17 4.01 -13.96 28.40
CA GLN A 17 4.83 -13.27 27.41
C GLN A 17 6.25 -13.21 27.95
N HIS A 18 7.03 -14.27 27.72
CA HIS A 18 8.44 -14.25 28.05
C HIS A 18 9.15 -13.30 27.07
N LYS A 19 9.44 -12.12 27.60
CA LYS A 19 10.01 -10.96 26.93
C LYS A 19 11.47 -11.23 26.57
N VAL A 20 11.74 -11.71 25.37
CA VAL A 20 13.10 -11.71 24.80
C VAL A 20 13.45 -10.27 24.40
N LYS A 21 13.86 -9.48 25.40
CA LYS A 21 14.33 -8.11 25.22
C LYS A 21 15.85 -8.12 25.33
N ASN A 22 16.58 -8.30 24.23
CA ASN A 22 17.90 -7.66 24.14
C ASN A 22 18.56 -7.52 22.76
N GLU A 23 18.12 -8.22 21.70
CA GLU A 23 18.75 -8.06 20.37
C GLU A 23 17.81 -7.41 19.33
N ASN A 24 16.50 -7.49 19.58
CA ASN A 24 15.51 -6.97 18.66
C ASN A 24 15.56 -5.45 18.50
N TRP A 25 16.03 -4.67 19.48
CA TRP A 25 16.04 -3.21 19.34
C TRP A 25 17.06 -2.73 18.29
N LEU A 26 18.17 -3.46 18.08
CA LEU A 26 19.13 -3.15 17.03
C LEU A 26 18.52 -3.47 15.66
N VAL A 27 17.96 -4.68 15.52
CA VAL A 27 17.29 -5.14 14.31
C VAL A 27 16.07 -4.27 13.97
N GLU A 28 15.28 -3.86 14.96
CA GLU A 28 14.12 -2.99 14.81
C GLU A 28 14.55 -1.57 14.42
N SER A 29 15.67 -1.07 14.96
CA SER A 29 16.21 0.25 14.58
C SER A 29 16.75 0.27 13.15
N LEU A 30 17.40 -0.82 12.71
CA LEU A 30 17.89 -1.00 11.35
C LEU A 30 16.71 -1.11 10.38
N LYS A 31 15.72 -1.97 10.70
CA LYS A 31 14.47 -2.08 9.94
C LYS A 31 13.78 -0.74 9.80
N ARG A 32 13.62 0.02 10.89
CA ARG A 32 12.98 1.35 10.87
C ARG A 32 13.72 2.36 9.99
N THR A 33 15.04 2.27 9.88
CA THR A 33 15.84 3.16 9.04
C THR A 33 15.75 2.76 7.57
N GLN A 34 15.83 1.45 7.29
CA GLN A 34 15.64 0.90 5.94
C GLN A 34 14.22 1.14 5.42
N ASP A 35 13.21 0.98 6.27
CA ASP A 35 11.81 1.23 5.93
C ASP A 35 11.58 2.71 5.58
N ARG A 36 12.18 3.64 6.33
CA ARG A 36 12.10 5.08 6.03
C ARG A 36 12.78 5.43 4.71
N VAL A 37 13.95 4.87 4.43
CA VAL A 37 14.65 5.08 3.16
C VAL A 37 13.84 4.48 2.01
N ALA A 38 13.29 3.27 2.19
CA ALA A 38 12.43 2.64 1.19
C ALA A 38 11.15 3.44 0.94
N ASP A 39 10.50 3.97 1.98
CA ASP A 39 9.31 4.83 1.86
C ASP A 39 9.65 6.17 1.17
N ALA A 40 10.81 6.77 1.46
CA ALA A 40 11.27 7.98 0.80
C ALA A 40 11.58 7.74 -0.70
N ILE A 41 12.29 6.66 -1.02
CA ILE A 41 12.58 6.25 -2.41
C ILE A 41 11.28 5.93 -3.15
N THR A 42 10.34 5.26 -2.49
CA THR A 42 9.00 4.99 -3.06
C THR A 42 8.29 6.27 -3.45
N GLY A 43 8.24 7.24 -2.54
CA GLY A 43 7.58 8.52 -2.80
C GLY A 43 8.31 9.34 -3.88
N PHE A 44 9.63 9.26 -3.93
CA PHE A 44 10.44 9.95 -4.92
C PHE A 44 10.34 9.33 -6.31
N ALA A 45 10.50 8.01 -6.43
CA ALA A 45 10.41 7.29 -7.70
C ALA A 45 9.00 7.33 -8.31
N GLY A 46 7.96 7.42 -7.48
CA GLY A 46 6.58 7.63 -7.94
C GLY A 46 6.23 9.09 -8.30
N SER A 47 7.15 10.03 -8.12
CA SER A 47 6.91 11.46 -8.33
C SER A 47 7.36 11.94 -9.71
N LEU A 48 6.61 12.87 -10.31
CA LEU A 48 7.01 13.61 -11.51
C LEU A 48 8.35 14.37 -11.33
N ASN A 49 8.71 14.74 -10.10
CA ASN A 49 9.97 15.42 -9.80
C ASN A 49 11.20 14.58 -10.19
N PHE A 50 11.11 13.26 -10.09
CA PHE A 50 12.18 12.35 -10.51
C PHE A 50 12.49 12.49 -12.00
N VAL A 51 11.43 12.55 -12.83
CA VAL A 51 11.54 12.67 -14.29
C VAL A 51 12.18 14.00 -14.68
N TYR A 52 11.78 15.10 -14.03
CA TYR A 52 12.37 16.41 -14.28
C TYR A 52 13.85 16.46 -13.90
N LEU A 53 14.22 15.90 -12.73
CA LEU A 53 15.62 15.85 -12.30
C LEU A 53 16.49 15.09 -13.30
N HIS A 54 16.04 13.91 -13.75
CA HIS A 54 16.77 13.11 -14.74
C HIS A 54 16.85 13.81 -16.09
N SER A 55 15.77 14.44 -16.53
CA SER A 55 15.73 15.17 -17.79
C SER A 55 16.72 16.34 -17.81
N VAL A 56 16.81 17.10 -16.70
CA VAL A 56 17.79 18.19 -16.54
C VAL A 56 19.21 17.63 -16.45
N TRP A 57 19.43 16.56 -15.68
CA TRP A 57 20.73 15.91 -15.54
C TRP A 57 21.27 15.39 -16.88
N PHE A 58 20.46 14.64 -17.64
CA PHE A 58 20.83 14.13 -18.96
C PHE A 58 21.04 15.27 -19.96
N GLY A 59 20.15 16.26 -19.96
CA GLY A 59 20.29 17.46 -20.78
C GLY A 59 21.63 18.16 -20.51
N LEU A 60 21.96 18.39 -19.25
CA LEU A 60 23.22 19.03 -18.87
C LEU A 60 24.43 18.20 -19.27
N TRP A 61 24.41 16.87 -19.06
CA TRP A 61 25.50 15.97 -19.46
C TRP A 61 25.76 16.01 -20.96
N ILE A 62 24.69 15.95 -21.76
CA ILE A 62 24.77 16.00 -23.22
C ILE A 62 25.31 17.37 -23.67
N LEU A 63 24.80 18.46 -23.12
CA LEU A 63 25.25 19.82 -23.45
C LEU A 63 26.72 20.06 -23.11
N LEU A 64 27.20 19.50 -21.99
CA LEU A 64 28.61 19.54 -21.61
C LEU A 64 29.48 18.74 -22.58
N ASN A 65 29.08 17.52 -22.96
CA ASN A 65 29.89 16.65 -23.82
C ASN A 65 29.86 17.04 -25.31
N ILE A 66 28.84 17.75 -25.78
CA ILE A 66 28.78 18.32 -27.15
C ILE A 66 29.64 19.60 -27.27
N GLY A 67 30.23 20.08 -26.16
CA GLY A 67 31.19 21.19 -26.17
C GLY A 67 30.53 22.57 -26.16
N LEU A 68 29.25 22.68 -25.79
CA LEU A 68 28.51 23.94 -25.79
C LEU A 68 28.99 24.93 -24.69
N ILE A 69 29.68 24.44 -23.65
CA ILE A 69 30.05 25.23 -22.46
C ILE A 69 31.56 25.54 -22.39
N GLY A 70 32.39 24.99 -23.27
CA GLY A 70 33.83 25.28 -23.29
C GLY A 70 34.65 24.10 -23.78
N ALA A 71 35.65 24.41 -24.58
CA ALA A 71 36.42 23.47 -25.39
C ALA A 71 37.12 22.35 -24.58
N ALA A 72 37.20 21.17 -25.23
CA ALA A 72 38.26 20.16 -25.11
C ALA A 72 38.18 19.03 -24.06
N LEU A 73 37.05 18.82 -23.36
CA LEU A 73 36.86 17.62 -22.54
C LEU A 73 35.75 16.72 -23.13
N GLU A 74 36.10 15.95 -24.17
CA GLU A 74 35.31 14.78 -24.61
C GLU A 74 35.44 13.68 -23.54
N PHE A 75 34.75 13.84 -22.40
CA PHE A 75 34.76 12.86 -21.32
C PHE A 75 33.98 11.59 -21.72
N ASP A 76 32.88 11.75 -22.46
CA ASP A 76 32.04 10.65 -22.96
C ASP A 76 31.65 10.91 -24.43
N ARG A 77 32.41 10.35 -25.37
CA ARG A 77 32.18 10.54 -26.81
C ARG A 77 30.90 9.84 -27.23
N TYR A 78 30.13 10.46 -28.12
CA TYR A 78 28.93 9.83 -28.71
C TYR A 78 29.29 8.43 -29.21
N PRO A 79 28.62 7.35 -28.75
CA PRO A 79 27.24 7.28 -28.24
C PRO A 79 27.02 7.36 -26.70
N PHE A 80 27.88 8.03 -25.93
CA PHE A 80 27.75 8.20 -24.46
C PHE A 80 27.74 6.87 -23.67
N GLY A 81 28.84 6.11 -23.77
CA GLY A 81 28.95 4.80 -23.16
C GLY A 81 28.93 4.85 -21.63
N LEU A 82 29.57 5.84 -21.02
CA LEU A 82 29.62 5.97 -19.56
C LEU A 82 28.26 6.33 -18.98
N LEU A 83 27.56 7.31 -19.60
CA LEU A 83 26.19 7.66 -19.20
C LEU A 83 25.28 6.43 -19.28
N THR A 84 25.32 5.70 -20.40
CA THR A 84 24.47 4.52 -20.59
C THR A 84 24.73 3.45 -19.54
N MET A 85 26.01 3.19 -19.20
CA MET A 85 26.34 2.23 -18.15
C MET A 85 25.80 2.66 -16.77
N ILE A 86 26.01 3.91 -16.38
CA ILE A 86 25.54 4.43 -15.08
C ILE A 86 24.02 4.36 -15.00
N VAL A 87 23.33 4.81 -16.05
CA VAL A 87 21.86 4.79 -16.11
C VAL A 87 21.32 3.36 -16.08
N SER A 88 21.98 2.40 -16.74
CA SER A 88 21.55 1.00 -16.69
C SER A 88 21.62 0.42 -15.29
N LEU A 89 22.69 0.73 -14.54
CA LEU A 89 22.85 0.32 -13.16
C LEU A 89 21.80 0.98 -12.26
N GLU A 90 21.61 2.30 -12.41
CA GLU A 90 20.62 3.07 -11.67
C GLU A 90 19.20 2.53 -11.91
N ALA A 91 18.85 2.18 -13.15
CA ALA A 91 17.57 1.61 -13.51
C ALA A 91 17.32 0.23 -12.84
N ILE A 92 18.35 -0.62 -12.72
CA ILE A 92 18.25 -1.90 -12.01
C ILE A 92 17.93 -1.67 -10.52
N PHE A 93 18.65 -0.76 -9.87
CA PHE A 93 18.38 -0.41 -8.47
C PHE A 93 16.97 0.17 -8.30
N LEU A 94 16.57 1.10 -9.17
CA LEU A 94 15.25 1.72 -9.12
C LEU A 94 14.15 0.70 -9.32
N SER A 95 14.26 -0.19 -10.31
CA SER A 95 13.31 -1.27 -10.55
C SER A 95 13.16 -2.18 -9.32
N THR A 96 14.28 -2.53 -8.69
CA THR A 96 14.28 -3.35 -7.46
C THR A 96 13.58 -2.61 -6.30
N PHE A 97 13.86 -1.33 -6.10
CA PHE A 97 13.19 -0.53 -5.06
C PHE A 97 11.70 -0.37 -5.34
N VAL A 98 11.32 -0.14 -6.59
CA VAL A 98 9.91 -0.09 -7.02
C VAL A 98 9.23 -1.43 -6.75
N MET A 99 9.86 -2.56 -7.05
CA MET A 99 9.31 -3.89 -6.78
C MET A 99 9.11 -4.13 -5.28
N VAL A 100 10.09 -3.78 -4.44
CA VAL A 100 9.96 -3.90 -2.97
C VAL A 100 8.83 -3.00 -2.45
N SER A 101 8.72 -1.79 -2.98
CA SER A 101 7.63 -0.87 -2.68
C SER A 101 6.26 -1.43 -3.05
N GLN A 102 6.12 -1.93 -4.27
CA GLN A 102 4.88 -2.52 -4.77
C GLN A 102 4.47 -3.73 -3.94
N ASN A 103 5.42 -4.61 -3.59
CA ASN A 103 5.13 -5.76 -2.72
C ASN A 103 4.63 -5.32 -1.33
N ARG A 104 5.24 -4.26 -0.75
CA ARG A 104 4.80 -3.69 0.53
C ARG A 104 3.41 -3.05 0.44
N GLN A 105 3.11 -2.35 -0.64
CA GLN A 105 1.78 -1.78 -0.89
C GLN A 105 0.74 -2.87 -1.09
N ALA A 106 1.05 -3.93 -1.84
CA ALA A 106 0.16 -5.07 -2.05
C ALA A 106 -0.21 -5.76 -0.74
N MET A 107 0.76 -6.00 0.16
CA MET A 107 0.49 -6.55 1.49
C MET A 107 -0.43 -5.64 2.34
N ARG A 108 -0.22 -4.32 2.30
CA ARG A 108 -1.08 -3.36 3.02
C ARG A 108 -2.50 -3.34 2.45
N THR A 109 -2.64 -3.39 1.14
CA THR A 109 -3.93 -3.45 0.44
C THR A 109 -4.67 -4.74 0.78
N GLU A 110 -3.97 -5.88 0.81
CA GLU A 110 -4.55 -7.17 1.20
C GLU A 110 -5.07 -7.14 2.64
N LEU A 111 -4.26 -6.66 3.60
CA LEU A 111 -4.69 -6.51 4.99
C LEU A 111 -5.90 -5.58 5.12
N ARG A 112 -5.89 -4.46 4.38
CA ARG A 112 -7.03 -3.52 4.38
C ARG A 112 -8.30 -4.18 3.82
N SER A 113 -8.18 -4.94 2.73
CA SER A 113 -9.29 -5.70 2.14
C SER A 113 -9.91 -6.68 3.15
N GLN A 114 -9.07 -7.40 3.90
CA GLN A 114 -9.53 -8.32 4.95
C GLN A 114 -10.27 -7.59 6.09
N LEU A 115 -9.74 -6.46 6.54
CA LEU A 115 -10.39 -5.63 7.57
C LEU A 115 -11.72 -5.04 7.08
N ASP A 116 -11.76 -4.55 5.84
CA ASP A 116 -12.97 -4.01 5.23
C ASP A 116 -14.04 -5.11 5.05
N PHE A 117 -13.62 -6.33 4.69
CA PHE A 117 -14.50 -7.50 4.62
C PHE A 117 -15.08 -7.86 6.00
N GLU A 118 -14.25 -7.92 7.04
CA GLU A 118 -14.72 -8.20 8.40
C GLU A 118 -15.70 -7.12 8.90
N ALA A 119 -15.39 -5.84 8.65
CA ALA A 119 -16.24 -4.73 9.01
C ALA A 119 -17.60 -4.77 8.29
N ASN A 120 -17.61 -5.14 7.01
CA ASN A 120 -18.84 -5.33 6.23
C ASN A 120 -19.68 -6.48 6.76
N LEU A 121 -19.07 -7.65 6.99
CA LEU A 121 -19.77 -8.82 7.54
C LEU A 121 -20.38 -8.51 8.90
N ARG A 122 -19.62 -7.82 9.77
CA ARG A 122 -20.12 -7.37 11.06
C ARG A 122 -21.33 -6.44 10.89
N SER A 123 -21.25 -5.47 9.98
CA SER A 123 -22.34 -4.52 9.73
C SER A 123 -23.59 -5.20 9.18
N GLU A 124 -23.44 -6.23 8.35
CA GLU A 124 -24.53 -7.06 7.84
C GLU A 124 -25.20 -7.85 8.97
N VAL A 125 -24.43 -8.50 9.84
CA VAL A 125 -24.95 -9.21 11.02
C VAL A 125 -25.69 -8.27 11.97
N TRP A 126 -25.14 -7.07 12.23
CA TRP A 126 -25.84 -6.08 13.06
C TRP A 126 -27.13 -5.59 12.41
N SER A 127 -27.11 -5.31 11.10
CA SER A 127 -28.30 -4.85 10.36
C SER A 127 -29.41 -5.89 10.37
N THR A 128 -29.07 -7.15 10.12
CA THR A 128 -30.04 -8.26 10.15
C THR A 128 -30.59 -8.48 11.55
N HIS A 129 -29.75 -8.42 12.58
CA HIS A 129 -30.20 -8.55 13.97
C HIS A 129 -31.14 -7.42 14.40
N ILE A 130 -30.81 -6.17 14.07
CA ILE A 130 -31.68 -5.01 14.34
C ILE A 130 -33.00 -5.13 13.56
N GLY A 131 -32.94 -5.52 12.29
CA GLY A 131 -34.13 -5.76 11.46
C GLY A 131 -35.06 -6.80 12.08
N GLN A 132 -34.51 -7.92 12.55
CA GLN A 132 -35.28 -8.95 13.25
C GLN A 132 -35.91 -8.45 14.56
N GLN A 133 -35.18 -7.69 15.38
CA GLN A 133 -35.70 -7.09 16.62
C GLN A 133 -36.85 -6.10 16.36
N LEU A 134 -36.83 -5.43 15.21
CA LEU A 134 -37.89 -4.50 14.77
C LEU A 134 -39.03 -5.19 14.01
N GLY A 135 -38.96 -6.51 13.80
CA GLY A 135 -39.97 -7.27 13.03
C GLY A 135 -39.95 -6.97 11.53
N ILE A 136 -38.84 -6.46 11.00
CA ILE A 136 -38.67 -6.18 9.57
C ILE A 136 -38.39 -7.51 8.85
N ASP A 137 -39.17 -7.80 7.82
CA ASP A 137 -38.98 -8.97 6.96
C ASP A 137 -37.78 -8.77 6.01
N PRO A 138 -36.70 -9.58 6.10
CA PRO A 138 -35.54 -9.49 5.21
C PRO A 138 -35.92 -9.62 3.73
N ALA A 139 -36.89 -10.46 3.39
CA ALA A 139 -37.30 -10.70 2.01
C ALA A 139 -37.92 -9.44 1.38
N HIS A 140 -38.62 -8.63 2.18
CA HIS A 140 -39.16 -7.35 1.73
C HIS A 140 -38.04 -6.35 1.43
N VAL A 141 -37.02 -6.27 2.29
CA VAL A 141 -35.87 -5.36 2.10
C VAL A 141 -35.11 -5.72 0.82
N GLU A 142 -34.84 -7.02 0.59
CA GLU A 142 -34.20 -7.49 -0.63
C GLU A 142 -35.01 -7.17 -1.88
N ALA A 143 -36.33 -7.34 -1.83
CA ALA A 143 -37.21 -7.00 -2.96
C ALA A 143 -37.17 -5.49 -3.29
N VAL A 144 -37.13 -4.62 -2.27
CA VAL A 144 -36.98 -3.16 -2.46
C VAL A 144 -35.62 -2.84 -3.07
N VAL A 145 -34.54 -3.42 -2.54
CA VAL A 145 -33.17 -3.21 -3.06
C VAL A 145 -33.08 -3.65 -4.53
N ALA A 146 -33.59 -4.83 -4.87
CA ALA A 146 -33.61 -5.33 -6.24
C ALA A 146 -34.35 -4.39 -7.20
N LYS A 147 -35.49 -3.83 -6.76
CA LYS A 147 -36.26 -2.86 -7.55
C LYS A 147 -35.50 -1.56 -7.77
N VAL A 148 -34.79 -1.05 -6.75
CA VAL A 148 -33.99 0.17 -6.85
C VAL A 148 -32.81 -0.02 -7.80
N ILE A 149 -32.11 -1.17 -7.71
CA ILE A 149 -30.99 -1.50 -8.61
C ILE A 149 -31.49 -1.58 -10.07
N ALA A 150 -32.60 -2.26 -10.31
CA ALA A 150 -33.19 -2.36 -11.64
C ALA A 150 -33.57 -0.98 -12.22
N GLN A 151 -34.12 -0.09 -11.40
CA GLN A 151 -34.43 1.28 -11.82
C GLN A 151 -33.18 2.12 -12.10
N ALA A 152 -32.12 1.98 -11.30
CA ALA A 152 -30.86 2.67 -11.53
C ALA A 152 -30.18 2.20 -12.83
N ALA A 153 -30.19 0.89 -13.09
CA ALA A 153 -29.67 0.31 -14.32
C ALA A 153 -30.45 0.79 -15.56
N ALA A 154 -31.78 0.85 -15.49
CA ALA A 154 -32.62 1.36 -16.57
C ALA A 154 -32.32 2.84 -16.91
N ARG A 155 -32.05 3.67 -15.90
CA ARG A 155 -31.68 5.09 -16.10
C ARG A 155 -30.29 5.30 -16.71
N GLN A 156 -29.36 4.38 -16.52
CA GLN A 156 -28.02 4.45 -17.09
C GLN A 156 -27.95 3.96 -18.55
N GLY A 157 -28.92 3.16 -18.99
CA GLY A 157 -29.00 2.67 -20.37
C GLY A 157 -29.70 3.61 -21.36
N GLU A 158 -30.35 4.67 -20.89
CA GLU A 158 -31.05 5.67 -21.71
C GLU A 158 -30.19 6.91 -22.08
N SER A 159 -28.93 6.96 -21.62
CA SER A 159 -27.94 8.03 -21.88
C SER A 159 -26.78 7.55 -22.73
#